data_AF-A0A4P2QQF8-F1
#
_entry.id   AF-A0A4P2QQF8-F1
#
_cell.length_a   1.000
_cell.length_b   1.000
_cell.length_c   1.000
_cell.angle_alpha   90.00
_cell.angle_beta   90.00
_cell.angle_gamma   90.00
#
_symmetry.space_group_name_H-M   'P 1'
#
loop_
_entity.id
_entity.type
_entity.pdbx_description
1 polymer ?
#
loop_
_entity_poly.entity_id
_entity_poly.type
_entity_poly.pdbx_seq_one_letter_code
_entity_poly.pdbx_strand_id
1 'polypeptide(L)'
;MTQAVGRPSSGARYVLEQADAGGAPGEFVYRGVVRLPDADVPVEVRIAEATGAATATVDAAAVPHGGPRPEELSRTAAALVRSATKSADAHARRPPRKIVRWRG
;
A
#
# COMPACT_ATOMS: atom_id res chain seq x y z
N MET A 1 16.25 18.55 10.39
CA MET A 1 14.86 18.83 9.97
C MET A 1 14.67 18.34 8.55
N THR A 2 14.24 17.10 8.36
CA THR A 2 14.08 16.52 7.02
C THR A 2 12.70 16.93 6.50
N GLN A 3 12.68 17.91 5.60
CA GLN A 3 11.49 18.35 4.90
C GLN A 3 10.75 17.11 4.34
N ALA A 4 9.45 17.01 4.61
CA ALA A 4 8.59 15.92 4.14
C ALA A 4 8.42 15.97 2.61
N VAL A 5 9.47 15.63 1.86
CA VAL A 5 9.43 15.59 0.40
C VAL A 5 8.37 14.57 -0.01
N GLY A 6 7.26 15.08 -0.52
CA GLY A 6 6.20 14.26 -1.11
C GLY A 6 5.00 13.94 -0.22
N ARG A 7 4.72 14.77 0.78
CA ARG A 7 3.43 14.79 1.49
C ARG A 7 2.37 15.52 0.63
N PRO A 8 1.16 14.95 0.44
CA PRO A 8 0.10 15.65 -0.28
C PRO A 8 -0.34 16.93 0.43
N SER A 9 -0.78 17.93 -0.32
CA SER A 9 -1.63 19.01 0.21
C SER A 9 -3.09 18.57 0.36
N SER A 10 -3.53 17.54 -0.39
CA SER A 10 -4.85 16.91 -0.32
C SER A 10 -4.79 15.45 -0.76
N GLY A 11 -5.74 14.63 -0.30
CA GLY A 11 -5.81 13.20 -0.66
C GLY A 11 -4.73 12.35 0.04
N ALA A 12 -4.33 11.26 -0.60
CA ALA A 12 -3.43 10.25 -0.08
C ALA A 12 -2.36 9.84 -1.10
N ARG A 13 -1.13 9.64 -0.63
CA ARG A 13 -0.05 9.04 -1.41
C ARG A 13 0.38 7.72 -0.79
N TYR A 14 0.14 6.64 -1.52
CA TYR A 14 0.55 5.29 -1.15
C TYR A 14 1.99 5.05 -1.61
N VAL A 15 2.85 4.63 -0.68
CA VAL A 15 4.23 4.22 -0.95
C VAL A 15 4.40 2.85 -0.32
N LEU A 16 4.46 1.80 -1.14
CA LEU A 16 4.53 0.41 -0.72
C LEU A 16 5.74 -0.26 -1.35
N GLU A 17 6.47 -1.04 -0.58
CA GLU A 17 7.63 -1.80 -1.03
C GLU A 17 7.45 -3.28 -0.66
N GLN A 18 7.83 -4.16 -1.57
CA GLN A 18 7.77 -5.59 -1.34
C GLN A 18 8.85 -5.94 -0.30
N ALA A 19 8.43 -6.57 0.79
CA ALA A 19 9.33 -7.09 1.80
C ALA A 19 9.92 -8.43 1.33
N ASP A 20 11.22 -8.62 1.50
CA ASP A 20 11.89 -9.88 1.16
C ASP A 20 11.63 -10.99 2.20
N ALA A 21 11.08 -10.66 3.37
CA ALA A 21 10.81 -11.59 4.46
C ALA A 21 9.39 -11.41 5.03
N GLY A 22 8.69 -12.53 5.28
CA GLY A 22 7.47 -12.56 6.09
C GLY A 22 6.18 -13.02 5.42
N GLY A 23 6.23 -13.55 4.19
CA GLY A 23 5.09 -14.21 3.53
C GLY A 23 5.18 -15.73 3.58
N ALA A 24 4.03 -16.41 3.51
CA ALA A 24 4.01 -17.84 3.22
C ALA A 24 4.54 -18.11 1.79
N PRO A 25 4.93 -19.36 1.45
CA PRO A 25 5.26 -19.70 0.07
C PRO A 25 4.13 -19.32 -0.90
N GLY A 26 4.46 -18.58 -1.96
CA GLY A 26 3.45 -18.06 -2.91
C GLY A 26 2.68 -16.83 -2.40
N GLU A 27 3.16 -16.15 -1.36
CA GLU A 27 2.61 -14.89 -0.86
C GLU A 27 3.66 -13.78 -0.94
N PHE A 28 3.24 -12.60 -1.40
CA PHE A 28 4.04 -11.39 -1.33
C PHE A 28 3.50 -10.47 -0.24
N VAL A 29 4.42 -9.91 0.55
CA VAL A 29 4.11 -8.89 1.54
C VAL A 29 4.63 -7.55 1.05
N TYR A 30 3.78 -6.54 1.06
CA TYR A 30 4.11 -5.16 0.79
C TYR A 30 3.98 -4.36 2.07
N ARG A 31 4.98 -3.55 2.42
CA ARG A 31 4.97 -2.66 3.59
C ARG A 31 5.25 -1.24 3.15
N GLY A 32 4.71 -0.28 3.89
CA GLY A 32 5.06 1.11 3.69
C GLY A 32 4.10 2.05 4.40
N VAL A 33 3.83 3.18 3.76
CA VAL A 33 3.04 4.27 4.36
C VAL A 33 2.04 4.84 3.38
N VAL A 34 0.88 5.23 3.92
CA VAL A 34 -0.06 6.13 3.28
C VAL A 34 0.21 7.53 3.83
N ARG A 35 0.75 8.41 2.99
CA ARG A 35 0.97 9.80 3.37
C ARG A 35 -0.31 10.58 3.13
N LEU A 36 -0.88 11.10 4.21
CA LEU A 36 -1.96 12.07 4.24
C LEU A 36 -1.38 13.48 4.44
N PRO A 37 -2.16 14.56 4.31
CA PRO A 37 -1.68 15.91 4.58
C PRO A 37 -1.15 16.05 6.00
N ASP A 38 -1.81 15.42 6.98
CA ASP A 38 -1.49 15.63 8.39
C ASP A 38 -0.76 14.44 9.05
N ALA A 39 -0.79 13.25 8.45
CA ALA A 39 -0.17 12.05 9.04
C ALA A 39 0.45 11.11 8.00
N ASP A 40 1.42 10.32 8.43
CA ASP A 40 1.88 9.14 7.69
C ASP A 40 1.31 7.92 8.40
N VAL A 41 0.50 7.13 7.69
CA VAL A 41 -0.21 5.97 8.24
C VAL A 41 0.50 4.69 7.77
N PRO A 42 1.13 3.91 8.66
CA PRO A 42 1.71 2.62 8.30
C PRO A 42 0.68 1.68 7.69
N VAL A 43 1.10 0.94 6.66
CA VAL A 43 0.25 -0.03 5.95
C VAL A 43 1.05 -1.27 5.56
N GLU A 44 0.43 -2.43 5.73
CA GLU A 44 0.91 -3.72 5.26
C GLU A 44 -0.15 -4.33 4.34
N VAL A 45 0.27 -4.89 3.21
CA VAL A 45 -0.60 -5.58 2.27
C VAL A 45 -0.02 -6.95 1.98
N ARG A 46 -0.82 -7.98 2.18
CA ARG A 46 -0.53 -9.37 1.83
C ARG A 46 -1.25 -9.71 0.54
N ILE A 47 -0.57 -10.37 -0.40
CA ILE A 47 -1.19 -10.86 -1.62
C ILE A 47 -0.76 -12.29 -1.93
N ALA A 48 -1.74 -13.18 -2.15
CA ALA A 48 -1.51 -14.53 -2.64
C ALA A 48 -1.23 -14.48 -4.15
N GLU A 49 -0.08 -14.99 -4.58
CA GLU A 49 0.36 -15.00 -5.99
C GLU A 49 -0.62 -15.78 -6.87
N ALA A 50 -1.02 -16.97 -6.44
CA ALA A 50 -1.87 -17.87 -7.24
C ALA A 50 -3.27 -17.31 -7.53
N THR A 51 -3.84 -16.51 -6.63
CA THR A 51 -5.22 -16.00 -6.76
C THR A 51 -5.29 -14.49 -6.99
N GLY A 52 -4.21 -13.76 -6.71
CA GLY A 52 -4.20 -12.31 -6.65
C GLY A 52 -5.09 -11.73 -5.53
N ALA A 53 -5.49 -12.54 -4.55
CA ALA A 53 -6.27 -12.08 -3.40
C ALA A 53 -5.38 -11.22 -2.49
N ALA A 54 -5.77 -9.97 -2.28
CA ALA A 54 -5.00 -8.99 -1.51
C ALA A 54 -5.78 -8.51 -0.28
N THR A 55 -5.11 -8.51 0.88
CA THR A 55 -5.63 -8.02 2.16
C THR A 55 -4.67 -6.98 2.71
N ALA A 56 -5.20 -5.83 3.11
CA ALA A 56 -4.41 -4.75 3.67
C ALA A 56 -4.82 -4.44 5.10
N THR A 57 -3.83 -4.10 5.92
CA THR A 57 -3.98 -3.64 7.29
C THR A 57 -3.29 -2.29 7.40
N VAL A 58 -4.02 -1.29 7.89
CA VAL A 58 -3.46 0.02 8.25
C VAL A 58 -3.42 0.15 9.77
N ASP A 59 -2.46 0.92 10.27
CA ASP A 59 -2.46 1.32 11.67
C ASP A 59 -3.52 2.41 11.90
N ALA A 60 -4.68 2.00 12.43
CA ALA A 60 -5.79 2.91 12.68
C ALA A 60 -5.47 4.00 13.71
N ALA A 61 -4.54 3.76 14.64
CA ALA A 61 -4.14 4.76 15.64
C ALA A 61 -3.30 5.89 15.02
N ALA A 62 -2.65 5.63 13.87
CA ALA A 62 -1.91 6.63 13.12
C ALA A 62 -2.80 7.49 12.20
N VAL A 63 -4.10 7.17 12.07
CA VAL A 63 -5.04 7.94 11.25
C VAL A 63 -5.51 9.18 12.02
N PRO A 64 -5.36 10.40 11.45
CA PRO A 64 -5.75 11.63 12.14
C PRO A 64 -7.27 11.70 12.30
N HIS A 65 -7.73 12.35 13.38
CA HIS A 65 -9.15 12.58 13.61
C HIS A 65 -9.73 13.45 12.48
N GLY A 66 -10.87 13.05 11.94
CA GLY A 66 -11.47 13.71 10.76
C GLY A 66 -10.81 13.36 9.42
N GLY A 67 -9.79 12.49 9.40
CA GLY A 67 -9.20 11.94 8.18
C GLY A 67 -10.05 10.84 7.53
N PRO A 68 -9.56 10.23 6.44
CA PRO A 68 -10.22 9.11 5.78
C PRO A 68 -10.39 7.92 6.72
N ARG A 69 -11.41 7.10 6.49
CA ARG A 69 -11.63 5.90 7.33
C ARG A 69 -10.49 4.89 7.12
N PRO A 70 -9.97 4.25 8.19
CA PRO A 70 -8.93 3.22 8.07
C PRO A 70 -9.28 2.12 7.04
N GLU A 71 -10.55 1.72 6.98
CA GLU A 71 -11.04 0.67 6.07
C GLU A 71 -10.97 1.10 4.60
N GLU A 72 -11.17 2.39 4.30
CA GLU A 72 -11.05 2.95 2.95
C GLU A 72 -9.59 2.96 2.51
N LEU A 73 -8.68 3.32 3.42
CA LEU A 73 -7.24 3.29 3.17
C LEU A 73 -6.76 1.87 2.90
N SER A 74 -7.18 0.90 3.73
CA SER A 74 -6.89 -0.53 3.53
C SER A 74 -7.43 -1.03 2.19
N ARG A 75 -8.71 -0.79 1.87
CA ARG A 75 -9.31 -1.23 0.61
C ARG A 75 -8.56 -0.70 -0.60
N THR A 76 -8.18 0.57 -0.55
CA THR A 76 -7.43 1.22 -1.63
C THR A 76 -6.03 0.63 -1.76
N ALA A 77 -5.31 0.40 -0.66
CA ALA A 77 -4.00 -0.23 -0.68
C ALA A 77 -4.05 -1.65 -1.27
N ALA A 78 -5.02 -2.48 -0.84
CA ALA A 78 -5.23 -3.82 -1.38
C ALA A 78 -5.52 -3.80 -2.89
N ALA A 79 -6.38 -2.88 -3.34
CA ALA A 79 -6.70 -2.73 -4.76
C ALA A 79 -5.48 -2.30 -5.60
N LEU A 80 -4.62 -1.43 -5.07
CA LEU A 80 -3.39 -1.00 -5.73
C LEU A 80 -2.41 -2.15 -5.93
N VAL A 81 -2.15 -2.94 -4.88
CA VAL A 81 -1.26 -4.10 -4.96
C VAL A 81 -1.84 -5.15 -5.90
N ARG A 82 -3.13 -5.48 -5.78
CA ARG A 82 -3.81 -6.41 -6.68
C ARG A 82 -3.70 -5.99 -8.14
N SER A 83 -3.94 -4.72 -8.45
CA SER A 83 -3.84 -4.19 -9.81
C SER A 83 -2.41 -4.27 -10.34
N ALA A 84 -1.41 -3.97 -9.50
CA ALA A 84 -0.01 -3.99 -9.88
C ALA A 84 0.47 -5.43 -10.16
N THR A 85 0.10 -6.39 -9.31
CA THR A 85 0.41 -7.82 -9.49
C THR A 85 -0.29 -8.39 -10.72
N LYS A 86 -1.59 -8.11 -10.91
CA LYS A 86 -2.31 -8.53 -12.12
C LYS A 86 -1.66 -7.98 -13.39
N SER A 87 -1.19 -6.73 -13.36
CA SER A 87 -0.48 -6.15 -14.50
C SER A 87 0.86 -6.84 -14.76
N ALA A 88 1.61 -7.20 -13.71
CA ALA A 88 2.86 -7.92 -13.86
C ALA A 88 2.65 -9.31 -14.48
N ASP A 89 1.66 -10.05 -13.98
CA ASP A 89 1.26 -11.37 -14.47
C ASP A 89 0.87 -11.35 -15.96
N ALA A 90 0.00 -10.41 -16.36
CA ALA A 90 -0.41 -10.22 -17.75
C ALA A 90 0.76 -9.92 -18.71
N HIS A 91 1.92 -9.47 -18.18
CA HIS A 91 3.12 -9.19 -18.95
C HIS A 91 4.23 -10.23 -18.74
N ALA A 92 3.94 -11.37 -18.09
CA ALA A 92 4.92 -12.39 -17.69
C ALA A 92 6.13 -11.79 -16.95
N ARG A 93 5.90 -10.73 -16.16
CA ARG A 93 6.91 -10.03 -15.37
C ARG A 93 6.75 -10.39 -13.89
N ARG A 94 7.86 -10.30 -13.15
CA ARG A 94 7.81 -10.37 -11.68
C ARG A 94 6.96 -9.21 -11.12
N PRO A 95 6.23 -9.44 -10.02
CA PRO A 95 5.54 -8.37 -9.32
C PRO A 95 6.49 -7.21 -8.97
N PRO A 96 6.01 -5.96 -9.00
CA PRO A 96 6.87 -4.80 -8.79
C PRO A 96 7.41 -4.79 -7.36
N ARG A 97 8.70 -4.45 -7.21
CA ARG A 97 9.34 -4.29 -5.90
C ARG A 97 8.83 -3.04 -5.15
N LYS A 98 8.32 -2.03 -5.86
CA LYS A 98 7.85 -0.76 -5.29
C LYS A 98 6.63 -0.23 -6.04
N ILE A 99 5.62 0.24 -5.29
CA ILE A 99 4.39 0.82 -5.79
C ILE A 99 4.23 2.20 -5.16
N VAL A 100 4.18 3.24 -6.00
CA VAL A 100 3.91 4.62 -5.58
C VAL A 100 2.74 5.17 -6.36
N ARG A 101 1.66 5.55 -5.67
CA ARG A 101 0.42 6.02 -6.30
C ARG A 101 -0.25 7.12 -5.50
N TRP A 102 -0.78 8.11 -6.23
CA TRP A 102 -1.60 9.19 -5.69
C TRP A 102 -3.08 8.85 -5.81
N ARG A 103 -3.88 9.23 -4.80
CA ARG A 103 -5.33 9.06 -4.73
C ARG A 103 -5.94 10.27 -4.05
N GLY A 104 -6.98 10.86 -4.61
CA GLY A 104 -7.62 12.07 -4.12
C GLY A 104 -8.85 12.38 -4.96
#